data_AF-A0A0A1TUI6-F1
#
_entry.id   AF-A0A0A1TUI6-F1
#
_cell.length_a   1.000
_cell.length_b   1.000
_cell.length_c   1.000
_cell.angle_alpha   90.00
_cell.angle_beta   90.00
_cell.angle_gamma   90.00
#
_symmetry.space_group_name_H-M   'P 1'
#
loop_
_entity.id
_entity.type
_entity.pdbx_description
1 polymer ?
#
loop_
_entity_poly.entity_id
_entity_poly.type
_entity_poly.pdbx_seq_one_letter_code
_entity_poly.pdbx_strand_id
1 'polypeptide(L)'
;MRGVLYILLLATVALACDNCAKCENEKCMKCNAGYILIGEKCVEGNSILSDCEEYNTEGFGCKRCVEGYTPTISGLCFKCEHVFGPDCLTCNPTSSETCTKCRDGAILTREGACIFCNKYFRQCSECDGNAMRCTKCTNGRKPDNGFC
;
A
#
# COMPACT_ATOMS: atom_id res chain seq x y z
N MET A 1 48.16 29.64 11.70
CA MET A 1 46.99 28.82 12.07
C MET A 1 45.93 28.87 10.95
N ARG A 2 46.21 28.25 9.80
CA ARG A 2 45.29 28.19 8.63
C ARG A 2 44.96 26.75 8.19
N GLY A 3 45.56 25.74 8.84
CA GLY A 3 45.40 24.32 8.49
C GLY A 3 44.26 23.59 9.21
N VAL A 4 43.69 24.16 10.27
CA VAL A 4 42.63 23.47 11.06
C VAL A 4 41.24 23.74 10.49
N LEU A 5 41.02 24.91 9.88
CA LEU A 5 39.70 25.29 9.32
C LEU A 5 39.34 24.48 8.05
N TYR A 6 40.33 24.12 7.22
CA TYR A 6 40.11 23.31 6.01
C TYR A 6 39.78 21.84 6.31
N ILE A 7 40.28 21.29 7.44
CA ILE A 7 40.01 19.91 7.84
C ILE A 7 38.60 19.79 8.45
N LEU A 8 38.12 20.82 9.15
CA LEU A 8 36.74 20.89 9.66
C LEU A 8 35.71 21.08 8.53
N LEU A 9 36.06 21.80 7.46
CA LEU A 9 35.22 21.94 6.25
C LEU A 9 35.09 20.65 5.45
N LEU A 10 36.06 19.73 5.51
CA LEU A 10 35.96 18.40 4.88
C LEU A 10 35.16 17.40 5.72
N ALA A 11 35.10 17.60 7.05
CA ALA A 11 34.38 16.71 7.96
C ALA A 11 32.85 16.90 7.95
N THR A 12 32.36 18.06 7.48
CA THR A 12 30.92 18.32 7.32
C THR A 12 30.36 17.84 5.98
N VAL A 13 31.22 17.47 5.03
CA VAL A 13 30.89 17.16 3.62
C VAL A 13 30.50 15.68 3.40
N ALA A 14 30.66 14.81 4.41
CA ALA A 14 30.45 13.37 4.26
C ALA A 14 29.03 12.86 4.61
N LEU A 15 28.12 13.71 5.12
CA LEU A 15 26.82 13.25 5.63
C LEU A 15 25.68 13.22 4.60
N ALA A 16 25.72 14.03 3.54
CA ALA A 16 24.57 14.17 2.63
C ALA A 16 24.44 13.01 1.62
N CYS A 17 25.54 12.36 1.28
CA CYS A 17 25.56 11.19 0.38
C CYS A 17 25.64 9.85 1.12
N ASP A 18 25.45 9.83 2.44
CA ASP A 18 25.47 8.57 3.18
C ASP A 18 24.26 7.69 2.79
N ASN A 19 24.50 6.39 2.61
CA ASN A 19 23.53 5.42 2.08
C ASN A 19 22.90 5.79 0.72
N CYS A 20 23.57 6.66 -0.03
CA CYS A 20 23.13 7.13 -1.34
C CYS A 20 23.76 6.32 -2.47
N ALA A 21 22.93 5.76 -3.36
CA ALA A 21 23.37 5.09 -4.58
C ALA A 21 23.76 6.08 -5.70
N LYS A 22 23.15 7.28 -5.72
CA LYS A 22 23.43 8.33 -6.70
C LYS A 22 23.41 9.71 -6.06
N CYS A 23 24.58 10.35 -5.94
CA CYS A 23 24.72 11.68 -5.35
C CYS A 23 25.16 12.71 -6.39
N GLU A 24 24.52 13.89 -6.40
CA GLU A 24 24.83 15.00 -7.30
C GLU A 24 24.84 16.32 -6.52
N ASN A 25 25.90 17.12 -6.62
CA ASN A 25 26.02 18.41 -5.92
C ASN A 25 25.64 18.35 -4.42
N GLU A 26 26.11 17.32 -3.71
CA GLU A 26 25.82 17.08 -2.29
C GLU A 26 24.35 16.74 -1.99
N LYS A 27 23.56 16.36 -3.01
CA LYS A 27 22.17 15.92 -2.86
C LYS A 27 22.03 14.47 -3.26
N CYS A 28 21.39 13.67 -2.42
CA CYS A 28 21.06 12.33 -2.82
C CYS A 28 19.88 12.33 -3.79
N MET A 29 20.06 11.68 -4.94
CA MET A 29 19.03 11.50 -5.97
C MET A 29 18.43 10.09 -5.95
N LYS A 30 19.14 9.13 -5.35
CA LYS A 30 18.71 7.74 -5.22
C LYS A 30 19.42 7.07 -4.06
N CYS A 31 18.67 6.42 -3.19
CA CYS A 31 19.20 5.67 -2.06
C CYS A 31 19.60 4.23 -2.41
N ASN A 32 20.45 3.64 -1.57
CA ASN A 32 20.72 2.21 -1.62
C ASN A 32 19.46 1.41 -1.21
N ALA A 33 19.43 0.13 -1.59
CA ALA A 33 18.37 -0.78 -1.13
C ALA A 33 18.31 -0.79 0.42
N GLY A 34 17.10 -0.79 0.97
CA GLY A 34 16.87 -0.67 2.42
C GLY A 34 16.64 0.77 2.90
N TYR A 35 16.87 1.78 2.06
CA TYR A 35 16.73 3.19 2.41
C TYR A 35 15.70 3.90 1.52
N ILE A 36 15.05 4.92 2.07
CA ILE A 36 14.11 5.81 1.38
C ILE A 36 14.67 7.23 1.27
N LEU A 37 14.30 7.92 0.20
CA LEU A 37 14.70 9.31 -0.01
C LEU A 37 13.68 10.25 0.65
N ILE A 38 14.11 10.99 1.67
CA ILE A 38 13.33 12.04 2.32
C ILE A 38 14.05 13.37 2.13
N GLY A 39 13.49 14.22 1.26
CA GLY A 39 14.18 15.42 0.79
C GLY A 39 15.41 15.02 -0.02
N GLU A 40 16.60 15.34 0.48
CA GLU A 40 17.88 15.12 -0.20
C GLU A 40 18.75 14.08 0.54
N LYS A 41 18.17 13.34 1.50
CA LYS A 41 18.87 12.39 2.37
C LYS A 41 18.23 11.02 2.37
N CYS A 42 19.06 10.00 2.54
CA CYS A 42 18.62 8.62 2.72
C CYS A 42 18.39 8.31 4.20
N VAL A 43 17.22 7.77 4.51
CA VAL A 43 16.83 7.33 5.85
C VAL A 43 16.53 5.84 5.80
N GLU A 44 16.89 5.10 6.85
CA GLU A 44 16.63 3.66 6.93
C GLU A 44 15.12 3.41 6.82
N GLY A 45 14.70 2.63 5.82
CA GLY A 45 13.29 2.51 5.47
C GLY A 45 12.45 1.93 6.61
N ASN A 46 12.98 0.93 7.32
CA ASN A 46 12.31 0.25 8.45
C ASN A 46 12.07 1.17 9.67
N SER A 47 12.78 2.29 9.76
CA SER A 47 12.63 3.26 10.85
C SER A 47 11.39 4.15 10.66
N ILE A 48 10.86 4.21 9.44
CA ILE A 48 9.74 5.10 9.05
C ILE A 48 8.54 4.30 8.51
N LEU A 49 8.80 3.25 7.73
CA LEU A 49 7.79 2.48 7.02
C LEU A 49 7.77 1.04 7.54
N SER A 50 6.70 0.71 8.26
CA SER A 50 6.40 -0.67 8.65
C SER A 50 5.87 -1.49 7.48
N ASP A 51 5.96 -2.81 7.60
CA ASP A 51 5.31 -3.78 6.70
C ASP A 51 5.72 -3.62 5.22
N CYS A 52 6.93 -3.09 4.98
CA CYS A 52 7.51 -2.87 3.66
C CYS A 52 8.67 -3.84 3.41
N GLU A 53 8.61 -4.61 2.32
CA GLU A 53 9.69 -5.51 1.88
C GLU A 53 10.66 -4.85 0.90
N GLU A 54 10.16 -3.94 0.06
CA GLU A 54 10.99 -3.18 -0.89
C GLU A 54 10.63 -1.70 -0.84
N TYR A 55 11.61 -0.87 -0.52
CA TYR A 55 11.46 0.57 -0.37
C TYR A 55 11.58 1.32 -1.70
N ASN A 56 10.88 2.45 -1.84
CA ASN A 56 11.13 3.38 -2.93
C ASN A 56 12.46 4.11 -2.68
N THR A 57 13.47 3.83 -3.49
CA THR A 57 14.80 4.44 -3.33
C THR A 57 14.91 5.86 -3.88
N GLU A 58 13.91 6.33 -4.63
CA GLU A 58 13.93 7.63 -5.33
C GLU A 58 12.90 8.61 -4.74
N GLY A 59 12.22 8.22 -3.68
CA GLY A 59 11.27 9.07 -2.97
C GLY A 59 10.78 8.40 -1.68
N PHE A 60 9.78 9.01 -1.05
CA PHE A 60 9.10 8.39 0.08
C PHE A 60 8.20 7.25 -0.40
N GLY A 61 8.09 6.21 0.43
CA GLY A 61 7.09 5.16 0.27
C GLY A 61 7.67 3.77 0.05
N CYS A 62 6.77 2.79 0.06
CA CYS A 62 7.05 1.40 -0.18
C CYS A 62 6.71 1.02 -1.63
N LYS A 63 7.61 0.32 -2.28
CA LYS A 63 7.40 -0.25 -3.62
C LYS A 63 6.73 -1.63 -3.54
N ARG A 64 7.06 -2.43 -2.53
CA ARG A 64 6.44 -3.74 -2.27
C ARG A 64 6.22 -3.97 -0.79
N CYS A 65 4.97 -4.13 -0.39
CA CYS A 65 4.61 -4.47 0.98
C CYS A 65 4.85 -5.96 1.28
N VAL A 66 4.85 -6.31 2.56
CA VAL A 66 4.78 -7.72 2.98
C VAL A 66 3.47 -8.37 2.54
N GLU A 67 3.45 -9.70 2.46
CA GLU A 67 2.22 -10.44 2.14
C GLU A 67 1.10 -10.09 3.12
N GLY A 68 -0.12 -9.87 2.58
CA GLY A 68 -1.28 -9.44 3.37
C GLY A 68 -1.42 -7.92 3.53
N TYR A 69 -0.52 -7.14 2.91
CA TYR A 69 -0.54 -5.68 2.90
C TYR A 69 -0.46 -5.16 1.45
N THR A 70 -0.92 -3.92 1.24
CA THR A 70 -0.89 -3.24 -0.06
C THR A 70 -0.46 -1.78 0.10
N PRO A 71 0.25 -1.19 -0.88
CA PRO A 71 0.70 0.19 -0.81
C PRO A 71 -0.45 1.16 -1.04
N THR A 72 -0.68 2.05 -0.09
CA THR A 72 -1.57 3.21 -0.23
C THR A 72 -0.99 4.24 -1.22
N ILE A 73 -1.82 5.21 -1.63
CA ILE A 73 -1.35 6.30 -2.50
C ILE A 73 -0.23 7.15 -1.89
N SER A 74 -0.11 7.18 -0.56
CA SER A 74 0.99 7.85 0.15
C SER A 74 2.23 6.96 0.30
N GLY A 75 2.22 5.73 -0.24
CA GLY A 75 3.32 4.77 -0.15
C GLY A 75 3.42 4.03 1.18
N LEU A 76 2.43 4.14 2.07
CA LEU A 76 2.36 3.34 3.31
C LEU A 76 1.74 1.97 3.03
N CYS A 77 2.19 0.93 3.72
CA CYS A 77 1.63 -0.42 3.60
C CYS A 77 0.49 -0.64 4.59
N PHE A 78 -0.73 -0.84 4.09
CA PHE A 78 -1.90 -1.15 4.93
C PHE A 78 -2.37 -2.57 4.69
N LYS A 79 -2.89 -3.23 5.75
CA LYS A 79 -3.47 -4.57 5.65
C LYS A 79 -4.60 -4.60 4.64
N CYS A 80 -4.68 -5.68 3.86
CA CYS A 80 -5.73 -5.87 2.87
C CYS A 80 -7.14 -5.68 3.45
N GLU A 81 -7.38 -6.20 4.66
CA GLU A 81 -8.69 -6.12 5.32
C GLU A 81 -9.09 -4.69 5.73
N HIS A 82 -8.12 -3.79 5.93
CA HIS A 82 -8.37 -2.39 6.24
C HIS A 82 -8.67 -1.57 4.98
N VAL A 83 -8.12 -1.98 3.84
CA VAL A 83 -8.29 -1.26 2.56
C VAL A 83 -9.53 -1.75 1.80
N PHE A 84 -9.72 -3.06 1.70
CA PHE A 84 -10.78 -3.69 0.89
C PHE A 84 -11.91 -4.30 1.73
N GLY A 85 -11.89 -4.08 3.05
CA GLY A 85 -12.88 -4.56 4.00
C GLY A 85 -12.53 -5.88 4.69
N PRO A 86 -13.19 -6.21 5.82
CA PRO A 86 -12.81 -7.30 6.74
C PRO A 86 -12.91 -8.72 6.16
N ASP A 87 -13.48 -8.82 4.96
CA ASP A 87 -13.69 -10.08 4.24
C ASP A 87 -12.67 -10.26 3.10
N CYS A 88 -11.70 -9.37 2.96
CA CYS A 88 -10.56 -9.52 2.06
C CYS A 88 -9.39 -10.24 2.75
N LEU A 89 -9.00 -11.42 2.25
CA LEU A 89 -7.93 -12.24 2.80
C LEU A 89 -6.56 -11.90 2.23
N THR A 90 -6.48 -11.62 0.92
CA THR A 90 -5.23 -11.27 0.25
C THR A 90 -5.45 -10.15 -0.75
N CYS A 91 -4.39 -9.39 -1.03
CA CYS A 91 -4.37 -8.30 -1.99
C CYS A 91 -2.98 -8.22 -2.65
N ASN A 92 -2.84 -7.38 -3.67
CA ASN A 92 -1.56 -7.22 -4.36
C ASN A 92 -0.58 -6.37 -3.53
N PRO A 93 0.63 -6.87 -3.22
CA PRO A 93 1.61 -6.14 -2.42
C PRO A 93 2.30 -4.98 -3.17
N THR A 94 2.08 -4.81 -4.47
CA THR A 94 2.66 -3.72 -5.27
C THR A 94 1.61 -2.77 -5.87
N SER A 95 0.31 -3.06 -5.74
CA SER A 95 -0.75 -2.16 -6.19
C SER A 95 -2.01 -2.25 -5.31
N SER A 96 -2.56 -1.09 -4.93
CA SER A 96 -3.79 -0.99 -4.13
C SER A 96 -5.02 -0.78 -5.02
N GLU A 97 -5.31 -1.77 -5.87
CA GLU A 97 -6.44 -1.70 -6.80
C GLU A 97 -7.65 -2.51 -6.34
N THR A 98 -7.41 -3.74 -5.85
CA THR A 98 -8.49 -4.67 -5.53
C THR A 98 -8.02 -5.77 -4.57
N CYS A 99 -8.98 -6.35 -3.84
CA CYS A 99 -8.77 -7.62 -3.17
C CYS A 99 -8.56 -8.75 -4.18
N THR A 100 -7.60 -9.63 -3.90
CA THR A 100 -7.31 -10.80 -4.76
C THR A 100 -7.95 -12.09 -4.27
N LYS A 101 -8.34 -12.15 -2.99
CA LYS A 101 -9.04 -13.30 -2.42
C LYS A 101 -10.00 -12.88 -1.33
N CYS A 102 -11.29 -13.16 -1.53
CA CYS A 102 -12.31 -12.98 -0.51
C CYS A 102 -12.39 -14.18 0.44
N ARG A 103 -12.92 -13.95 1.63
CA ARG A 103 -13.36 -15.01 2.56
C ARG A 103 -14.41 -15.89 1.88
N ASP A 104 -14.44 -17.18 2.22
CA ASP A 104 -15.41 -18.12 1.66
C ASP A 104 -16.86 -17.59 1.81
N GLY A 105 -17.59 -17.57 0.70
CA GLY A 105 -18.96 -17.06 0.61
C GLY A 105 -19.09 -15.55 0.42
N ALA A 106 -18.00 -14.78 0.54
CA ALA A 106 -17.97 -13.38 0.09
C ALA A 106 -17.65 -13.31 -1.41
N ILE A 107 -18.09 -12.22 -2.05
CA ILE A 107 -17.87 -11.94 -3.46
C ILE A 107 -17.08 -10.63 -3.63
N LEU A 108 -16.34 -10.54 -4.74
CA LEU A 108 -15.62 -9.33 -5.12
C LEU A 108 -16.58 -8.32 -5.78
N THR A 109 -16.49 -7.05 -5.38
CA THR A 109 -17.25 -5.95 -6.00
C THR A 109 -16.43 -5.27 -7.10
N ARG A 110 -17.11 -4.49 -7.95
CA ARG A 110 -16.41 -3.64 -8.95
C ARG A 110 -15.48 -2.61 -8.32
N GLU A 111 -15.72 -2.20 -7.08
CA GLU A 111 -14.85 -1.31 -6.31
C GLU A 111 -13.65 -2.05 -5.68
N GLY A 112 -13.52 -3.36 -5.92
CA GLY A 112 -12.40 -4.18 -5.45
C GLY A 112 -12.51 -4.63 -3.99
N ALA A 113 -13.67 -4.45 -3.35
CA ALA A 113 -13.94 -4.89 -1.99
C ALA A 113 -14.57 -6.28 -1.94
N CYS A 114 -14.46 -6.97 -0.80
CA CYS A 114 -15.16 -8.24 -0.58
C CYS A 114 -16.39 -8.04 0.30
N ILE A 115 -17.54 -8.54 -0.14
CA ILE A 115 -18.81 -8.43 0.60
C ILE A 115 -19.55 -9.76 0.69
N PHE A 116 -20.32 -9.95 1.75
CA PHE A 116 -21.37 -10.96 1.78
C PHE A 116 -22.69 -10.35 1.33
N CYS A 117 -23.37 -11.01 0.39
CA CYS A 117 -24.63 -10.52 -0.18
C CYS A 117 -25.69 -10.19 0.88
N ASN A 118 -25.82 -11.04 1.90
CA ASN A 118 -26.80 -10.85 2.97
C ASN A 118 -26.45 -9.72 3.97
N LYS A 119 -25.18 -9.31 4.04
CA LYS A 119 -24.74 -8.16 4.84
C LYS A 119 -24.98 -6.84 4.10
N TYR A 120 -24.80 -6.84 2.79
CA TYR A 120 -24.90 -5.64 1.96
C TYR A 120 -26.33 -5.40 1.44
N PHE A 121 -27.00 -6.45 0.99
CA PHE A 121 -28.38 -6.43 0.50
C PHE A 121 -29.27 -7.20 1.47
N ARG A 122 -30.23 -6.50 2.08
CA ARG A 122 -31.20 -7.09 3.00
C ARG A 122 -31.95 -8.24 2.31
N GLN A 123 -32.11 -9.37 3.00
CA GLN A 123 -32.81 -10.57 2.49
C GLN A 123 -32.23 -11.15 1.19
N CYS A 124 -30.99 -10.82 0.83
CA CYS A 124 -30.35 -11.35 -0.38
C CYS A 124 -29.48 -12.59 -0.09
N SER A 125 -29.69 -13.67 -0.83
CA SER A 125 -28.88 -14.89 -0.72
C SER A 125 -27.74 -14.93 -1.74
N GLU A 126 -27.95 -14.38 -2.93
CA GLU A 126 -26.97 -14.32 -4.01
C GLU A 126 -27.04 -12.94 -4.66
N CYS A 127 -25.89 -12.36 -5.01
CA CYS A 127 -25.77 -11.03 -5.59
C CYS A 127 -24.64 -11.00 -6.62
N ASP A 128 -24.71 -10.03 -7.53
CA ASP A 128 -23.66 -9.70 -8.49
C ASP A 128 -22.89 -8.49 -7.95
N GLY A 129 -21.62 -8.71 -7.61
CA GLY A 129 -20.73 -7.68 -7.06
C GLY A 129 -20.25 -6.68 -8.10
N ASN A 130 -20.23 -7.05 -9.39
CA ASN A 130 -19.89 -6.11 -10.46
C ASN A 130 -21.05 -5.16 -10.74
N ALA A 131 -22.27 -5.71 -10.82
CA ALA A 131 -23.46 -4.94 -11.08
C ALA A 131 -24.10 -4.34 -9.81
N MET A 132 -23.49 -4.59 -8.65
CA MET A 132 -23.89 -4.16 -7.31
C MET A 132 -25.40 -4.34 -7.07
N ARG A 133 -25.88 -5.58 -7.24
CA ARG A 133 -27.30 -5.91 -7.13
C ARG A 133 -27.56 -7.32 -6.62
N CYS A 134 -28.67 -7.51 -5.91
CA CYS A 134 -29.17 -8.84 -5.56
C CYS A 134 -29.70 -9.58 -6.79
N THR A 135 -29.37 -10.87 -6.90
CA THR A 135 -29.83 -11.78 -7.96
C THR A 135 -30.78 -12.85 -7.44
N LYS A 136 -30.82 -13.09 -6.13
CA LYS A 136 -31.74 -14.04 -5.50
C LYS A 136 -32.10 -13.66 -4.07
N CYS A 137 -33.39 -13.62 -3.77
CA CYS A 137 -33.89 -13.33 -2.43
C CYS A 137 -34.04 -14.59 -1.58
N THR A 138 -33.67 -14.48 -0.31
CA THR A 138 -33.81 -15.52 0.73
C THR A 138 -35.27 -15.95 0.95
N ASN A 139 -36.23 -15.07 0.70
CA ASN A 139 -37.66 -15.32 0.86
C ASN A 139 -38.32 -15.94 -0.41
N GLY A 140 -37.54 -16.24 -1.45
CA GLY A 140 -38.03 -16.80 -2.71
C GLY A 140 -38.66 -15.79 -3.67
N ARG A 141 -38.73 -14.49 -3.32
CA ARG A 141 -39.18 -13.44 -4.25
C ARG A 141 -38.14 -13.22 -5.35
N LYS A 142 -38.61 -12.75 -6.50
CA LYS A 142 -37.72 -12.24 -7.55
C LYS A 142 -37.19 -10.87 -7.11
N PRO A 143 -35.89 -10.59 -7.29
CA PRO A 143 -35.37 -9.25 -7.05
C PRO A 143 -36.07 -8.22 -7.94
N ASP A 144 -36.35 -7.04 -7.38
CA ASP A 144 -36.85 -5.88 -8.11
C ASP A 144 -35.78 -4.78 -8.07
N ASN A 145 -35.34 -4.32 -9.24
CA ASN A 145 -34.24 -3.37 -9.41
C ASN A 145 -32.97 -3.70 -8.59
N GLY A 146 -32.69 -4.99 -8.37
CA GLY A 146 -31.52 -5.44 -7.62
C GLY A 146 -31.72 -5.53 -6.11
N PHE A 147 -32.95 -5.45 -5.61
CA PHE A 147 -33.28 -5.55 -4.19
C PHE A 147 -34.33 -6.62 -3.90
N CYS A 148 -34.32 -7.06 -2.65
CA CYS A 148 -35.35 -7.86 -2.00
C CYS A 148 -36.02 -6.99 -0.93
#